data_AF-A0A800A143-F1
#
_entry.id   AF-A0A800A143-F1
#
_cell.length_a   1.000
_cell.length_b   1.000
_cell.length_c   1.000
_cell.angle_alpha   90.00
_cell.angle_beta   90.00
_cell.angle_gamma   90.00
#
_symmetry.space_group_name_H-M   'P 1'
#
loop_
_entity.id
_entity.type
_entity.pdbx_description
1 polymer ?
#
loop_
_entity_poly.entity_id
_entity_poly.type
_entity_poly.pdbx_seq_one_letter_code
_entity_poly.pdbx_strand_id
1 'polypeptide(L)'
;FFYWQSHSTAQDLVLLHGVEPQLHWHKFVSLILNLADQLNVHRIYTLGGLYDRVPHTKEPRISGVVNQRHLTRTLEEHQIEPIVYQGPSSLHGLLLTDCADRGIQAISLWGHAPFYVRVETNPMVCYSLVKKLAELLGIDLDLEELEKAGEYLRDMLDQFLAQSKDLRAYVHKLEQEYELEGTALREPPEGADRIIKEVEDFLREQRRKGETPP
;
A
#
# COMPACT_ATOMS: atom_id res chain seq x y z
N PHE A 1 -16.12 -8.98 -8.89
CA PHE A 1 -15.94 -7.79 -9.75
C PHE A 1 -17.08 -6.83 -9.47
N PHE A 2 -16.77 -5.54 -9.45
CA PHE A 2 -17.72 -4.44 -9.39
C PHE A 2 -17.41 -3.51 -10.57
N TYR A 3 -18.36 -2.66 -10.93
CA TYR A 3 -18.14 -1.62 -11.92
C TYR A 3 -18.58 -0.28 -11.34
N TRP A 4 -17.90 0.77 -11.76
CA TRP A 4 -18.27 2.14 -11.47
C TRP A 4 -18.24 2.92 -12.78
N GLN A 5 -19.36 3.58 -13.07
CA GLN A 5 -19.50 4.41 -14.25
C GLN A 5 -19.17 5.84 -13.88
N SER A 6 -18.24 6.44 -14.62
CA SER A 6 -17.85 7.80 -14.35
C SER A 6 -18.91 8.79 -14.83
N HIS A 7 -19.17 9.81 -14.02
CA HIS A 7 -20.04 10.94 -14.37
C HIS A 7 -19.24 12.20 -14.71
N SER A 8 -17.93 12.20 -14.42
CA SER A 8 -17.04 13.36 -14.50
C SER A 8 -15.79 13.13 -15.35
N THR A 9 -15.40 11.87 -15.56
CA THR A 9 -14.27 11.46 -16.41
C THR A 9 -14.76 10.61 -17.57
N ALA A 10 -13.93 10.48 -18.62
CA ALA A 10 -14.24 9.63 -19.76
C ALA A 10 -13.95 8.14 -19.54
N GLN A 11 -13.54 7.74 -18.33
CA GLN A 11 -13.06 6.39 -18.04
C GLN A 11 -13.89 5.74 -16.94
N ASP A 12 -14.51 4.61 -17.26
CA ASP A 12 -15.18 3.74 -16.29
C ASP A 12 -14.15 2.87 -15.55
N LEU A 13 -14.52 2.41 -14.36
CA LEU A 13 -13.69 1.54 -13.53
C LEU A 13 -14.31 0.16 -13.38
N VAL A 14 -13.45 -0.85 -13.47
CA VAL A 14 -13.79 -2.23 -13.10
C VAL A 14 -12.94 -2.60 -11.90
N LEU A 15 -13.60 -2.92 -10.79
CA LEU A 15 -12.93 -3.23 -9.54
C LEU A 15 -12.93 -4.74 -9.30
N LEU A 16 -11.76 -5.29 -9.03
CA LEU A 16 -11.60 -6.65 -8.53
C LEU A 16 -11.20 -6.59 -7.06
N HIS A 17 -12.03 -7.16 -6.20
CA HIS A 17 -11.72 -7.36 -4.79
C HIS A 17 -11.96 -8.82 -4.45
N GLY A 18 -11.02 -9.43 -3.73
CA GLY A 18 -11.06 -10.84 -3.36
C GLY A 18 -9.77 -11.30 -2.71
N VAL A 19 -9.78 -12.54 -2.21
CA VAL A 19 -8.63 -13.17 -1.57
C VAL A 19 -7.69 -13.69 -2.65
N GLU A 20 -6.39 -13.46 -2.47
CA GLU A 20 -5.35 -14.02 -3.33
C GLU A 20 -5.42 -15.57 -3.30
N PRO A 21 -5.55 -16.24 -4.46
CA PRO A 21 -5.63 -17.69 -4.50
C PRO A 21 -4.31 -18.31 -4.06
N GLN A 22 -4.35 -19.44 -3.36
CA GLN A 22 -3.13 -20.16 -2.96
C GLN A 22 -2.52 -21.01 -4.09
N LEU A 23 -3.33 -21.38 -5.09
CA LEU A 23 -2.94 -22.27 -6.18
C LEU A 23 -3.42 -21.71 -7.53
N HIS A 24 -2.84 -22.22 -8.62
CA HIS A 24 -3.24 -21.92 -10.00
C HIS A 24 -3.19 -20.44 -10.39
N TRP A 25 -2.16 -19.71 -9.94
CA TRP A 25 -1.97 -18.27 -10.24
C TRP A 25 -2.06 -17.94 -11.72
N HIS A 26 -1.40 -18.71 -12.60
CA HIS A 26 -1.49 -18.50 -14.06
C HIS A 26 -2.94 -18.58 -14.59
N LYS A 27 -3.73 -19.54 -14.10
CA LYS A 27 -5.14 -19.67 -14.50
C LYS A 27 -5.95 -18.48 -13.98
N PHE A 28 -5.72 -18.08 -12.74
CA PHE A 28 -6.40 -16.95 -12.11
C PHE A 28 -6.11 -15.63 -12.86
N VAL A 29 -4.83 -15.32 -13.08
CA VAL A 29 -4.39 -14.15 -13.85
C VAL A 29 -4.97 -14.19 -15.26
N SER A 30 -4.88 -15.33 -15.96
CA SER A 30 -5.47 -15.45 -17.30
C SER A 30 -6.98 -15.19 -17.30
N LEU A 31 -7.73 -15.62 -16.28
CA LEU A 31 -9.17 -15.35 -16.20
C LEU A 31 -9.46 -13.86 -16.01
N ILE A 32 -8.68 -13.17 -15.18
CA ILE A 32 -8.78 -11.72 -14.99
C ILE A 32 -8.49 -10.99 -16.29
N LEU A 33 -7.39 -11.34 -16.97
CA LEU A 33 -6.99 -10.67 -18.21
C LEU A 33 -7.94 -10.97 -19.37
N ASN A 34 -8.52 -12.17 -19.44
CA ASN A 34 -9.55 -12.48 -20.43
C ASN A 34 -10.79 -11.59 -20.25
N LEU A 35 -11.18 -11.31 -19.01
CA LEU A 35 -12.26 -10.36 -18.74
C LEU A 35 -11.85 -8.92 -19.07
N ALA A 36 -10.62 -8.53 -18.73
CA ALA A 36 -10.08 -7.21 -19.07
C ALA A 36 -10.10 -6.96 -20.59
N ASP A 37 -9.73 -7.96 -21.40
CA ASP A 37 -9.81 -7.90 -22.85
C ASP A 37 -11.25 -7.73 -23.35
N GLN A 38 -12.20 -8.51 -22.81
CA GLN A 38 -13.63 -8.40 -23.17
C GLN A 38 -14.22 -7.02 -22.86
N LEU A 39 -13.72 -6.37 -21.81
CA LEU A 39 -14.16 -5.04 -21.38
C LEU A 39 -13.33 -3.92 -21.99
N ASN A 40 -12.35 -4.23 -22.86
CA ASN A 40 -11.41 -3.28 -23.47
C ASN A 40 -10.66 -2.42 -22.43
N VAL A 41 -10.26 -3.02 -21.32
CA VAL A 41 -9.51 -2.33 -20.26
C VAL A 41 -8.16 -1.83 -20.81
N HIS A 42 -7.97 -0.51 -20.78
CA HIS A 42 -6.73 0.11 -21.27
C HIS A 42 -5.58 0.05 -20.27
N ARG A 43 -5.90 0.08 -18.97
CA ARG A 43 -4.91 0.09 -17.90
C ARG A 43 -5.42 -0.62 -16.66
N ILE A 44 -4.56 -1.42 -16.04
CA ILE A 44 -4.80 -2.11 -14.77
C ILE A 44 -3.94 -1.46 -13.68
N TYR A 45 -4.56 -1.15 -12.55
CA TYR A 45 -3.86 -0.75 -11.34
C TYR A 45 -4.01 -1.85 -10.29
N THR A 46 -2.92 -2.22 -9.62
CA THR A 46 -2.96 -3.08 -8.44
C THR A 46 -2.50 -2.35 -7.20
N LEU A 47 -3.09 -2.70 -6.07
CA LEU A 47 -2.81 -2.09 -4.78
C LEU A 47 -2.26 -3.14 -3.83
N GLY A 48 -1.07 -2.90 -3.29
CA GLY A 48 -0.42 -3.74 -2.30
C GLY A 48 0.07 -2.94 -1.10
N GLY A 49 0.40 -3.66 -0.04
CA GLY A 49 1.09 -3.13 1.13
C GLY A 49 2.26 -4.03 1.48
N LEU A 50 3.32 -3.43 2.01
CA LEU A 50 4.48 -4.15 2.50
C LEU A 50 4.94 -3.54 3.81
N TYR A 51 5.61 -4.34 4.63
CA TYR A 51 6.29 -3.80 5.81
C TYR A 51 7.68 -3.29 5.43
N ASP A 52 8.02 -2.10 5.93
CA ASP A 52 9.24 -1.39 5.61
C ASP A 52 9.82 -0.65 6.84
N ARG A 53 11.07 -0.21 6.72
CA ARG A 53 11.81 0.58 7.69
C ARG A 53 11.41 2.06 7.64
N VAL A 54 10.12 2.31 7.85
CA VAL A 54 9.56 3.68 7.85
C VAL A 54 8.97 4.02 9.23
N PRO A 55 9.09 5.27 9.69
CA PRO A 55 8.43 5.70 10.91
C PRO A 55 6.94 6.00 10.64
N HIS A 56 6.07 5.79 11.64
CA HIS A 56 4.65 6.15 11.56
C HIS A 56 4.40 7.67 11.66
N THR A 57 5.42 8.42 12.06
CA THR A 57 5.41 9.88 12.26
C THR A 57 5.54 10.67 10.95
N LYS A 58 5.75 10.00 9.80
CA LYS A 58 5.83 10.60 8.47
C LYS A 58 4.65 10.16 7.61
N GLU A 59 4.40 10.88 6.51
CA GLU A 59 3.43 10.44 5.52
C GLU A 59 3.88 9.09 4.91
N PRO A 60 2.98 8.09 4.80
CA PRO A 60 3.31 6.80 4.20
C PRO A 60 3.89 6.94 2.78
N ARG A 61 5.05 6.32 2.56
CA ARG A 61 5.64 6.24 1.21
C ARG A 61 4.77 5.34 0.33
N ILE A 62 4.60 5.75 -0.91
CA ILE A 62 4.00 4.95 -1.98
C ILE A 62 5.04 4.75 -3.07
N SER A 63 5.30 3.49 -3.41
CA SER A 63 6.15 3.11 -4.53
C SER A 63 5.34 2.46 -5.65
N GLY A 64 5.93 2.45 -6.84
CA GLY A 64 5.28 1.95 -8.05
C GLY A 64 6.16 1.00 -8.85
N VAL A 65 5.56 -0.06 -9.38
CA VAL A 65 6.16 -0.93 -10.39
C VAL A 65 5.33 -0.82 -11.65
N VAL A 66 5.99 -0.67 -12.80
CA VAL A 66 5.32 -0.58 -14.11
C VAL A 66 5.73 -1.72 -15.01
N ASN A 67 4.82 -2.16 -15.88
CA ASN A 67 5.13 -3.18 -16.88
C ASN A 67 5.67 -2.61 -18.21
N GLN A 68 5.53 -1.31 -18.44
CA GLN A 68 5.95 -0.61 -19.65
C GLN A 68 6.73 0.66 -19.31
N ARG A 69 7.88 0.90 -19.98
CA ARG A 69 8.82 1.98 -19.64
C ARG A 69 8.22 3.38 -19.69
N HIS A 70 7.28 3.65 -20.60
CA HIS A 70 6.68 5.00 -20.68
C HIS A 70 5.79 5.34 -19.48
N LEU A 71 5.33 4.34 -18.72
CA LEU A 71 4.52 4.56 -17.52
C LEU A 71 5.36 5.05 -16.33
N THR A 72 6.69 4.93 -16.38
CA THR A 72 7.57 5.50 -15.33
C THR A 72 7.37 7.01 -15.20
N ARG A 73 7.16 7.71 -16.32
CA ARG A 73 6.84 9.15 -16.31
C ARG A 73 5.55 9.45 -15.54
N THR A 74 4.54 8.58 -15.68
CA THR A 74 3.29 8.72 -14.92
C THR A 74 3.53 8.63 -13.42
N LEU A 75 4.44 7.74 -12.97
CA LEU A 75 4.81 7.66 -11.56
C LEU A 75 5.51 8.93 -11.08
N GLU A 76 6.51 9.41 -11.84
CA GLU A 76 7.27 10.63 -11.52
C GLU A 76 6.38 11.87 -11.41
N GLU A 77 5.44 12.05 -12.35
CA GLU A 77 4.48 13.17 -12.36
C GLU A 77 3.58 13.18 -11.11
N HIS A 78 3.33 12.01 -10.51
CA HIS A 78 2.52 11.84 -9.30
C HIS A 78 3.35 11.69 -8.02
N GLN A 79 4.67 11.92 -8.11
CA GLN A 79 5.61 11.77 -6.98
C GLN A 79 5.56 10.36 -6.37
N ILE A 80 5.38 9.34 -7.20
CA ILE A 80 5.43 7.93 -6.81
C ILE A 80 6.82 7.41 -7.15
N GLU A 81 7.50 6.84 -6.17
CA GLU A 81 8.87 6.37 -6.37
C GLU A 81 8.87 5.06 -7.19
N PRO A 82 9.53 5.02 -8.36
CA PRO A 82 9.63 3.79 -9.13
C PRO A 82 10.59 2.83 -8.42
N ILE A 83 10.16 1.60 -8.18
CA ILE A 83 11.00 0.55 -7.62
C ILE A 83 11.11 -0.63 -8.56
N VAL A 84 12.27 -1.30 -8.53
CA VAL A 84 12.41 -2.64 -9.09
C VAL A 84 12.11 -3.60 -7.96
N TYR A 85 10.90 -4.18 -7.96
CA TYR A 85 10.56 -5.20 -6.98
C TYR A 85 11.51 -6.39 -7.13
N GLN A 86 12.29 -6.66 -6.07
CA GLN A 86 13.12 -7.84 -5.94
C GLN A 86 12.66 -8.59 -4.69
N GLY A 87 11.82 -9.59 -4.89
CA GLY A 87 11.26 -10.43 -3.84
C GLY A 87 10.75 -11.76 -4.42
N PRO A 88 10.25 -12.68 -3.57
CA PRO A 88 9.62 -13.89 -4.05
C PRO A 88 8.47 -13.56 -5.01
N SER A 89 8.24 -14.41 -6.01
CA SER A 89 7.20 -14.20 -7.02
C SER A 89 5.86 -13.92 -6.34
N SER A 90 5.25 -12.79 -6.68
CA SER A 90 3.92 -12.40 -6.21
C SER A 90 2.91 -12.47 -7.35
N LEU A 91 1.63 -12.63 -7.02
CA LEU A 91 0.56 -12.55 -8.03
C LEU A 91 0.58 -11.21 -8.77
N HIS A 92 0.94 -10.12 -8.08
CA HIS A 92 1.16 -8.80 -8.65
C HIS A 92 2.22 -8.83 -9.76
N GLY A 93 3.38 -9.42 -9.49
CA GLY A 93 4.45 -9.57 -10.47
C GLY A 93 4.00 -10.38 -11.69
N LEU A 94 3.34 -11.52 -11.47
CA LEU A 94 2.82 -12.35 -12.56
C LEU A 94 1.79 -11.59 -13.40
N LEU A 95 0.85 -10.87 -12.77
CA LEU A 95 -0.14 -10.06 -13.46
C LEU A 95 0.53 -8.97 -14.31
N LEU A 96 1.54 -8.27 -13.78
CA LEU A 96 2.28 -7.25 -14.54
C LEU A 96 2.98 -7.84 -15.77
N THR A 97 3.60 -9.02 -15.62
CA THR A 97 4.23 -9.77 -16.73
C THR A 97 3.19 -10.16 -17.78
N ASP A 98 2.11 -10.84 -17.40
CA ASP A 98 1.08 -11.27 -18.36
C ASP A 98 0.35 -10.08 -19.01
N CYS A 99 0.20 -8.95 -18.31
CA CYS A 99 -0.28 -7.69 -18.90
C CYS A 99 0.65 -7.19 -20.00
N ALA A 100 1.97 -7.26 -19.79
CA ALA A 100 2.95 -6.83 -20.80
C ALA A 100 2.85 -7.69 -22.07
N ASP A 101 2.68 -9.01 -21.90
CA ASP A 101 2.51 -9.95 -23.01
C ASP A 101 1.23 -9.69 -23.82
N ARG A 102 0.18 -9.15 -23.18
CA ARG A 102 -1.08 -8.76 -23.83
C ARG A 102 -1.12 -7.30 -24.30
N GLY A 103 -0.09 -6.52 -24.03
CA GLY A 103 -0.06 -5.09 -24.35
C GLY A 103 -0.95 -4.20 -23.46
N ILE A 104 -1.49 -4.74 -22.36
CA ILE A 104 -2.28 -3.99 -21.38
C ILE A 104 -1.32 -3.20 -20.49
N GLN A 105 -1.58 -1.89 -20.30
CA GLN A 105 -0.77 -1.09 -19.39
C GLN A 105 -1.04 -1.51 -17.94
N ALA A 106 -0.02 -1.68 -17.12
CA ALA A 106 -0.18 -2.06 -15.72
C ALA A 106 0.76 -1.28 -14.80
N ILE A 107 0.19 -0.81 -13.69
CA ILE A 107 0.90 -0.12 -12.60
C ILE A 107 0.54 -0.79 -11.28
N SER A 108 1.52 -1.29 -10.55
CA SER A 108 1.34 -1.79 -9.19
C SER A 108 1.81 -0.75 -8.19
N LEU A 109 0.92 -0.29 -7.32
CA LEU A 109 1.20 0.65 -6.23
C LEU A 109 1.39 -0.12 -4.93
N TRP A 110 2.39 0.28 -4.14
CA TRP A 110 2.73 -0.37 -2.89
C TRP A 110 2.85 0.68 -1.78
N GLY A 111 2.02 0.52 -0.75
CA GLY A 111 2.10 1.32 0.47
C GLY A 111 3.10 0.74 1.47
N HIS A 112 3.97 1.59 2.01
CA HIS A 112 5.03 1.19 2.94
C HIS A 112 4.53 1.36 4.39
N ALA A 113 4.25 0.25 5.06
CA ALA A 113 3.82 0.21 6.45
C ALA A 113 5.02 0.03 7.39
N PRO A 114 5.09 0.70 8.55
CA PRO A 114 6.15 0.46 9.53
C PRO A 114 6.20 -1.01 9.99
N PHE A 115 7.38 -1.64 10.00
CA PHE A 115 7.56 -3.04 10.45
C PHE A 115 6.99 -3.35 11.85
N TYR A 116 6.96 -2.36 12.73
CA TYR A 116 6.49 -2.47 14.12
C TYR A 116 5.00 -2.22 14.29
N VAL A 117 4.29 -1.81 13.24
CA VAL A 117 2.83 -1.60 13.26
C VAL A 117 2.17 -2.72 12.46
N ARG A 118 2.07 -3.90 13.07
CA ARG A 118 1.46 -5.09 12.48
C ARG A 118 -0.02 -5.19 12.79
N VAL A 119 -0.80 -4.41 12.05
CA VAL A 119 -2.26 -4.46 12.04
C VAL A 119 -2.75 -5.10 10.75
N GLU A 120 -3.94 -5.72 10.80
CA GLU A 120 -4.57 -6.35 9.62
C GLU A 120 -4.84 -5.33 8.50
N THR A 121 -5.37 -4.17 8.87
CA THR A 121 -5.57 -3.02 7.97
C THR A 121 -4.89 -1.80 8.57
N ASN A 122 -3.97 -1.18 7.83
CA ASN A 122 -3.32 0.05 8.25
C ASN A 122 -3.98 1.25 7.54
N PRO A 123 -4.93 1.95 8.18
CA PRO A 123 -5.69 3.02 7.56
C PRO A 123 -4.83 4.21 7.11
N MET A 124 -3.70 4.49 7.78
CA MET A 124 -2.77 5.52 7.31
C MET A 124 -2.23 5.18 5.92
N VAL A 125 -1.78 3.94 5.74
CA VAL A 125 -1.23 3.47 4.46
C VAL A 125 -2.33 3.35 3.41
N CYS A 126 -3.51 2.83 3.77
CA CYS A 126 -4.67 2.77 2.88
C CYS A 126 -5.08 4.15 2.39
N TYR A 127 -5.18 5.15 3.27
CA TYR A 127 -5.50 6.53 2.91
C TYR A 127 -4.53 7.07 1.85
N SER A 128 -3.22 7.02 2.11
CA SER A 128 -2.21 7.50 1.16
C SER A 128 -2.24 6.74 -0.16
N LEU A 129 -2.46 5.42 -0.14
CA LEU A 129 -2.49 4.58 -1.33
C LEU A 129 -3.73 4.88 -2.21
N VAL A 130 -4.91 4.99 -1.59
CA VAL A 130 -6.17 5.30 -2.30
C VAL A 130 -6.15 6.72 -2.82
N LYS A 131 -5.62 7.69 -2.04
CA LYS A 131 -5.42 9.07 -2.49
C LYS A 131 -4.55 9.13 -3.73
N LYS A 132 -3.42 8.41 -3.76
CA LYS A 132 -2.57 8.32 -4.96
C LYS A 132 -3.24 7.64 -6.14
N LEU A 133 -4.04 6.60 -5.90
CA LEU A 133 -4.83 5.99 -6.95
C LEU A 133 -5.87 6.98 -7.53
N ALA A 134 -6.55 7.75 -6.68
CA ALA A 134 -7.52 8.75 -7.11
C ALA A 134 -6.87 9.83 -7.99
N GLU A 135 -5.69 10.33 -7.59
CA GLU A 135 -4.88 11.26 -8.40
C GLU A 135 -4.54 10.65 -9.78
N LEU A 136 -4.06 9.40 -9.81
CA LEU A 136 -3.72 8.69 -11.06
C LEU A 136 -4.91 8.43 -11.98
N LEU A 137 -6.09 8.23 -11.41
CA LEU A 137 -7.34 8.02 -12.14
C LEU A 137 -8.03 9.34 -12.51
N GLY A 138 -7.60 10.47 -11.95
CA GLY A 138 -8.23 11.77 -12.12
C GLY A 138 -9.67 11.81 -11.60
N ILE A 139 -9.96 11.03 -10.56
CA ILE A 139 -11.29 10.97 -9.92
C ILE A 139 -11.26 11.64 -8.55
N ASP A 140 -12.40 12.19 -8.16
CA ASP A 140 -12.60 12.71 -6.81
C ASP A 140 -13.27 11.63 -5.95
N LEU A 141 -12.68 11.34 -4.79
CA LEU A 141 -13.18 10.36 -3.84
C LEU A 141 -13.26 11.03 -2.47
N ASP A 142 -14.40 10.85 -1.80
CA ASP A 142 -14.51 11.17 -0.38
C ASP A 142 -13.75 10.12 0.43
N LEU A 143 -12.69 10.56 1.11
CA LEU A 143 -11.81 9.74 1.95
C LEU A 143 -11.87 10.14 3.42
N GLU A 144 -12.83 10.96 3.84
CA GLU A 144 -12.87 11.55 5.20
C GLU A 144 -12.87 10.48 6.30
N GLU A 145 -13.67 9.41 6.17
CA GLU A 145 -13.70 8.32 7.15
C GLU A 145 -12.37 7.57 7.23
N LEU A 146 -11.72 7.35 6.09
CA LEU A 146 -10.43 6.65 6.00
C LEU A 146 -9.29 7.52 6.57
N GLU A 147 -9.33 8.82 6.33
CA GLU A 147 -8.41 9.80 6.92
C GLU A 147 -8.50 9.79 8.45
N LYS A 148 -9.72 9.92 8.98
CA LYS A 148 -9.99 9.87 10.43
C LYS A 148 -9.52 8.56 11.07
N ALA A 149 -9.74 7.42 10.42
CA ALA A 149 -9.23 6.13 10.90
C ALA A 149 -7.69 6.11 10.92
N GLY A 150 -7.04 6.76 9.96
CA GLY A 150 -5.59 6.94 9.90
C GLY A 150 -5.05 7.81 11.03
N GLU A 151 -5.66 8.97 11.25
CA GLU A 151 -5.34 9.89 12.36
C GLU A 151 -5.50 9.19 13.71
N TYR A 152 -6.60 8.45 13.89
CA TYR A 152 -6.85 7.71 15.10
C TYR A 152 -5.76 6.67 15.41
N LEU A 153 -5.32 5.90 14.40
CA LEU A 153 -4.21 4.96 14.57
C LEU A 153 -2.91 5.70 14.92
N ARG A 154 -2.64 6.84 14.28
CA ARG A 154 -1.45 7.65 14.57
C ARG A 154 -1.46 8.14 16.00
N ASP A 155 -2.57 8.69 16.49
CA ASP A 155 -2.70 9.19 17.85
C ASP A 155 -2.45 8.11 18.90
N MET A 156 -2.96 6.89 18.68
CA MET A 156 -2.66 5.75 19.56
C MET A 156 -1.16 5.43 19.59
N LEU A 157 -0.51 5.42 18.43
CA LEU A 157 0.92 5.14 18.33
C LEU A 157 1.76 6.25 18.99
N ASP A 158 1.38 7.52 18.81
CA ASP A 158 2.04 8.68 19.43
C ASP A 158 1.88 8.68 20.95
N GLN A 159 0.71 8.29 21.46
CA GLN A 159 0.50 8.08 22.90
C GLN A 159 1.43 7.01 23.45
N PHE A 160 1.62 5.90 22.73
CA PHE A 160 2.53 4.85 23.15
C PHE A 160 3.99 5.27 23.05
N LEU A 161 4.35 6.01 22.00
CA LEU A 161 5.65 6.62 21.81
C LEU A 161 5.99 7.55 22.99
N ALA A 162 5.03 8.31 23.51
CA ALA A 162 5.24 9.15 24.71
C ALA A 162 5.52 8.33 25.99
N GLN A 163 5.13 7.06 26.05
CA GLN A 163 5.25 6.19 27.23
C GLN A 163 6.46 5.24 27.17
N SER A 164 6.84 4.76 25.98
CA SER A 164 7.95 3.80 25.80
C SER A 164 9.25 4.48 25.37
N LYS A 165 10.28 4.38 26.22
CA LYS A 165 11.65 4.83 25.88
C LYS A 165 12.24 4.03 24.73
N ASP A 166 11.95 2.74 24.68
CA ASP A 166 12.50 1.81 23.69
C ASP A 166 11.88 2.09 22.31
N LEU A 167 10.56 2.29 22.24
CA LEU A 167 9.88 2.70 21.01
C LEU A 167 10.38 4.06 20.51
N ARG A 168 10.60 5.04 21.41
CA ARG A 168 11.18 6.34 21.00
C ARG A 168 12.54 6.21 20.37
N ALA A 169 13.45 5.48 21.00
CA ALA A 169 14.79 5.29 20.46
C ALA A 169 14.74 4.61 19.08
N TYR A 170 13.83 3.62 18.93
CA TYR A 170 13.63 2.91 17.68
C TYR A 170 13.04 3.79 16.57
N VAL A 171 11.97 4.54 16.84
CA VAL A 171 11.35 5.46 15.87
C VAL A 171 12.31 6.58 15.49
N HIS A 172 13.06 7.15 16.43
CA HIS A 172 14.04 8.18 16.15
C HIS A 172 15.13 7.70 15.17
N LYS A 173 15.59 6.45 15.33
CA LYS A 173 16.52 5.83 14.38
C LYS A 173 15.90 5.71 12.99
N LEU A 174 14.64 5.29 12.89
CA LEU A 174 13.93 5.21 11.61
C LEU A 174 13.73 6.57 10.96
N GLU A 175 13.47 7.63 11.73
CA GLU A 175 13.36 8.99 11.19
C GLU A 175 14.68 9.48 10.58
N GLN A 176 15.81 9.20 11.24
CA GLN A 176 17.14 9.52 10.70
C GLN A 176 17.43 8.75 9.41
N GLU A 177 17.13 7.45 9.37
CA GLU A 177 17.28 6.61 8.17
C GLU A 177 16.36 7.10 7.04
N TYR A 178 15.12 7.47 7.35
CA TYR A 178 14.13 7.96 6.39
C TYR A 178 14.59 9.22 5.68
N GLU A 179 15.25 10.15 6.37
CA GLU A 179 15.74 11.41 5.78
C GLU A 179 16.97 11.23 4.89
N LEU A 180 17.74 10.16 5.13
CA LEU A 180 19.01 9.90 4.44
C LEU A 180 18.85 8.93 3.25
N GLU A 181 17.77 8.15 3.20
CA GLU A 181 17.70 6.96 2.36
C GLU A 181 16.44 6.88 1.47
N GLY A 182 16.62 6.43 0.22
CA GLY A 182 15.54 6.15 -0.74
C GLY A 182 14.78 4.84 -0.47
N THR A 183 13.87 4.45 -1.37
CA THR A 183 12.85 3.37 -1.24
C THR A 183 13.33 1.92 -1.41
N ALA A 184 14.59 1.60 -1.14
CA ALA A 184 15.04 0.21 -1.19
C ALA A 184 14.40 -0.61 -0.07
N LEU A 185 13.77 -1.75 -0.41
CA LEU A 185 13.25 -2.70 0.58
C LEU A 185 14.40 -3.23 1.43
N ARG A 186 14.22 -3.17 2.75
CA ARG A 186 15.27 -3.54 3.71
C ARG A 186 14.73 -4.42 4.82
N GLU A 187 15.64 -5.20 5.40
CA GLU A 187 15.33 -6.01 6.57
C GLU A 187 15.04 -5.14 7.80
N PRO A 188 14.20 -5.61 8.74
CA PRO A 188 13.95 -4.89 9.99
C PRO A 188 15.25 -4.58 10.76
N PRO A 189 15.34 -3.43 11.45
CA PRO A 189 16.43 -3.17 12.38
C PRO A 189 16.50 -4.23 13.48
N GLU A 190 17.70 -4.44 14.04
CA GLU A 190 17.87 -5.27 15.22
C GLU A 190 16.93 -4.83 16.36
N GLY A 191 16.34 -5.80 17.06
CA GLY A 191 15.39 -5.55 18.13
C GLY A 191 13.94 -5.28 17.68
N ALA A 192 13.64 -5.34 16.38
CA ALA A 192 12.29 -5.15 15.85
C ALA A 192 11.24 -6.07 16.52
N ASP A 193 11.56 -7.34 16.78
CA ASP A 193 10.62 -8.31 17.38
C ASP A 193 10.09 -7.86 18.74
N ARG A 194 10.95 -7.25 19.56
CA ARG A 194 10.56 -6.73 20.87
C ARG A 194 9.61 -5.54 20.71
N ILE A 195 9.95 -4.62 19.80
CA ILE A 195 9.13 -3.43 19.54
C ILE A 195 7.78 -3.81 18.94
N ILE A 196 7.76 -4.77 18.00
CA ILE A 196 6.53 -5.34 17.43
C ILE A 196 5.62 -5.84 18.54
N LYS A 197 6.16 -6.68 19.44
CA LYS A 197 5.38 -7.24 20.54
C LYS A 197 4.83 -6.15 21.47
N GLU A 198 5.66 -5.18 21.84
CA GLU A 198 5.25 -4.06 22.69
C GLU A 198 4.10 -3.24 22.06
N VAL A 199 4.16 -2.98 20.76
CA VAL A 199 3.10 -2.26 20.02
C VAL A 199 1.85 -3.11 19.87
N GLU A 200 1.97 -4.40 19.54
CA GLU A 200 0.84 -5.33 19.45
C GLU A 200 0.08 -5.45 20.78
N ASP A 201 0.81 -5.56 21.90
CA ASP A 201 0.23 -5.63 23.24
C ASP A 201 -0.51 -4.33 23.58
N PHE A 202 0.09 -3.17 23.28
CA PHE A 202 -0.54 -1.86 23.49
C PHE A 202 -1.82 -1.70 22.66
N LEU A 203 -1.76 -1.96 21.36
CA LEU A 203 -2.91 -1.84 20.46
C LEU A 203 -4.04 -2.81 20.86
N ARG A 204 -3.70 -4.02 21.30
CA ARG A 204 -4.67 -4.99 21.82
C ARG A 204 -5.36 -4.47 23.09
N GLU A 205 -4.62 -3.80 23.97
CA GLU A 205 -5.18 -3.20 25.18
C GLU A 205 -6.18 -2.07 24.85
N GLN A 206 -5.86 -1.20 23.89
CA GLN A 206 -6.76 -0.12 23.47
C GLN A 206 -8.05 -0.63 22.84
N ARG A 207 -7.96 -1.64 21.96
CA ARG A 207 -9.16 -2.31 21.41
C ARG A 207 -10.09 -2.84 22.49
N ARG A 208 -9.54 -3.38 23.59
CA ARG A 208 -10.34 -3.88 24.72
C ARG A 208 -11.02 -2.76 25.51
N LYS A 209 -10.46 -1.55 25.50
CA LYS A 209 -11.03 -0.37 26.18
C LYS A 209 -12.16 0.30 25.40
N GLY A 210 -12.51 -0.21 24.20
CA GLY A 210 -13.51 0.40 23.32
C GLY A 210 -12.96 1.57 22.50
N GLU A 211 -11.65 1.77 22.55
CA GLU A 211 -10.87 2.71 21.75
C GLU A 211 -10.44 1.97 20.47
N THR A 212 -11.37 1.82 19.53
CA THR A 212 -11.11 1.20 18.22
C THR A 212 -11.25 2.23 17.10
N PRO A 213 -10.41 2.17 16.05
CA PRO A 213 -10.74 2.84 14.81
C PRO A 213 -12.01 2.19 14.23
N PRO A 214 -12.90 2.96 13.58
CA PRO A 214 -13.96 2.39 12.77
C PRO A 214 -13.42 1.50 11.64
#